data_AF-A0A6C0H2Z1-F1
#
_entry.id   AF-A0A6C0H2Z1-F1
#
_cell.length_a   1.000
_cell.length_b   1.000
_cell.length_c   1.000
_cell.angle_alpha   90.00
_cell.angle_beta   90.00
_cell.angle_gamma   90.00
#
_symmetry.space_group_name_H-M   'P 1'
#
loop_
_entity.id
_entity.type
_entity.pdbx_description
1 polymer ?
#
loop_
_entity_poly.entity_id
_entity_poly.type
_entity_poly.pdbx_seq_one_letter_code
_entity_poly.pdbx_strand_id
1 'polypeptide(L)'
;MDSNQEIISKLKFIGKIKKGEKINTRHMYVQPDGLGTSIIRTFIYQDNRGNVLNFCQETISRAFELLVTYERSEKNSEHVLFGNVLVDLQQATTGLSNLKFTYIADTKFCCDMDTLLQIITARLDAYVNKETEADT
;
A
#
# COMPACT_ATOMS: atom_id res chain seq x y z
N MET A 1 -4.15 4.04 18.44
CA MET A 1 -4.36 5.01 17.35
C MET A 1 -2.97 5.31 16.81
N ASP A 2 -2.69 4.90 15.59
CA ASP A 2 -1.34 4.95 15.03
C ASP A 2 -0.92 6.39 14.78
N SER A 3 0.37 6.69 14.96
CA SER A 3 0.90 8.03 14.65
C SER A 3 0.98 8.24 13.14
N ASN A 4 0.94 9.50 12.67
CA ASN A 4 1.13 9.82 11.25
C ASN A 4 2.45 9.23 10.71
N GLN A 5 3.51 9.23 11.51
CA GLN A 5 4.80 8.65 11.17
C GLN A 5 4.72 7.13 10.97
N GLU A 6 3.93 6.44 11.78
CA GLU A 6 3.73 5.00 11.66
C GLU A 6 2.98 4.65 10.37
N ILE A 7 1.93 5.42 10.02
CA ILE A 7 1.19 5.24 8.77
C ILE A 7 2.11 5.44 7.57
N ILE A 8 2.93 6.50 7.57
CA ILE A 8 3.91 6.77 6.51
C ILE A 8 4.94 5.64 6.43
N SER A 9 5.41 5.13 7.57
CA SER A 9 6.35 4.00 7.61
C SER A 9 5.75 2.73 7.03
N LYS A 10 4.51 2.39 7.40
CA LYS A 10 3.76 1.25 6.85
C LYS A 10 3.54 1.40 5.33
N LEU A 11 3.22 2.60 4.86
CA LEU A 11 3.06 2.89 3.44
C LEU A 11 4.37 2.68 2.67
N LYS A 12 5.48 3.20 3.18
CA LYS A 12 6.82 2.98 2.60
C LYS A 12 7.22 1.51 2.63
N PHE A 13 6.85 0.78 3.67
CA PHE A 13 7.06 -0.66 3.74
C PHE A 13 6.32 -1.37 2.61
N ILE A 14 5.06 -1.01 2.34
CA ILE A 14 4.30 -1.55 1.21
C ILE A 14 5.04 -1.28 -0.11
N GLY A 15 5.48 -0.04 -0.36
CA GLY A 15 6.20 0.29 -1.59
C GLY A 15 7.50 -0.50 -1.84
N LYS A 16 8.09 -1.09 -0.79
CA LYS A 16 9.35 -1.85 -0.88
C LYS A 16 9.17 -3.34 -1.14
N ILE A 17 7.94 -3.86 -1.11
CA ILE A 17 7.68 -5.28 -1.29
C ILE A 17 8.06 -5.69 -2.71
N LYS A 18 8.87 -6.75 -2.84
CA LYS A 18 9.26 -7.33 -4.12
C LYS A 18 8.40 -8.53 -4.47
N LYS A 19 8.38 -8.83 -5.77
CA LYS A 19 7.71 -10.01 -6.32
C LYS A 19 8.26 -11.29 -5.66
N GLY A 20 7.38 -12.14 -5.15
CA GLY A 20 7.74 -13.38 -4.46
C GLY A 20 7.96 -13.22 -2.95
N GLU A 21 7.95 -11.99 -2.41
CA GLU A 21 8.05 -11.76 -0.98
C GLU A 21 6.68 -11.85 -0.30
N LYS A 22 6.59 -12.65 0.77
CA LYS A 22 5.42 -12.69 1.65
C LYS A 22 5.63 -11.76 2.83
N ILE A 23 4.55 -11.21 3.37
CA ILE A 23 4.60 -10.29 4.49
C ILE A 23 4.16 -10.98 5.77
N ASN A 24 4.87 -10.68 6.85
CA ASN A 24 4.35 -10.82 8.19
C ASN A 24 3.87 -9.45 8.69
N THR A 25 2.55 -9.23 8.72
CA THR A 25 1.96 -7.94 9.10
C THR A 25 2.08 -7.63 10.59
N ARG A 26 2.27 -8.66 11.44
CA ARG A 26 2.43 -8.51 12.89
C ARG A 26 3.79 -7.96 13.28
N HIS A 27 4.82 -8.33 12.54
CA HIS A 27 6.21 -7.99 12.84
C HIS A 27 6.89 -7.16 11.73
N MET A 28 6.14 -6.78 10.69
CA MET A 28 6.58 -5.87 9.62
C MET A 28 7.89 -6.30 8.95
N TYR A 29 8.01 -7.58 8.59
CA TYR A 29 9.13 -8.11 7.82
C TYR A 29 8.67 -8.87 6.58
N VAL A 30 9.53 -8.88 5.57
CA VAL A 30 9.36 -9.67 4.35
C VAL A 30 10.05 -11.01 4.48
N GLN A 31 9.39 -12.08 4.06
CA GLN A 31 9.97 -13.42 3.94
C GLN A 31 10.27 -13.69 2.47
N PRO A 32 11.54 -13.85 2.08
CA PRO A 32 11.90 -14.17 0.71
C PRO A 32 11.46 -15.60 0.35
N ASP A 33 11.27 -15.85 -0.94
CA ASP A 33 10.87 -17.16 -1.41
C ASP A 33 12.08 -18.14 -1.40
N GLY A 34 12.05 -19.14 -0.51
CA GLY A 34 13.03 -20.22 -0.49
C GLY A 34 12.60 -21.38 -1.39
N LEU A 35 13.51 -21.89 -2.25
CA LEU A 35 13.31 -22.85 -3.34
C LEU A 35 12.66 -24.23 -3.01
N GLY A 36 12.14 -24.46 -1.80
CA GLY A 36 11.60 -25.76 -1.38
C GLY A 36 10.29 -25.76 -0.58
N THR A 37 9.63 -24.62 -0.34
CA THR A 37 8.52 -24.52 0.64
C THR A 37 7.15 -24.15 0.04
N SER A 38 6.99 -24.18 -1.28
CA SER A 38 5.77 -23.68 -1.97
C SER A 38 4.49 -24.48 -1.67
N ILE A 39 4.58 -25.78 -1.41
CA ILE A 39 3.39 -26.61 -1.14
C ILE A 39 2.97 -26.49 0.33
N ILE A 40 3.91 -26.59 1.28
CA ILE A 40 3.66 -26.49 2.73
C ILE A 40 3.11 -25.10 3.10
N ARG A 41 3.62 -24.03 2.48
CA ARG A 41 3.16 -22.66 2.77
C ARG A 41 1.76 -22.34 2.24
N THR A 42 1.29 -23.05 1.22
CA THR A 42 -0.02 -22.77 0.60
C THR A 42 -1.17 -23.35 1.42
N PHE A 43 -0.93 -24.46 2.13
CA PHE A 43 -1.91 -25.12 3.00
C PHE A 43 -1.88 -24.66 4.47
N ILE A 44 -0.76 -24.14 4.99
CA ILE A 44 -0.65 -23.72 6.41
C ILE A 44 -0.97 -22.23 6.64
N TYR A 45 -0.75 -21.35 5.65
CA TYR A 45 -0.86 -19.88 5.82
C TYR A 45 -2.09 -19.23 5.17
N GLN A 46 -3.19 -19.98 4.97
CA GLN A 46 -4.44 -19.37 4.46
C GLN A 46 -4.91 -18.19 5.34
N ASP A 47 -4.71 -18.28 6.65
CA ASP A 47 -5.12 -17.27 7.64
C ASP A 47 -4.36 -15.93 7.57
N ASN A 48 -3.23 -15.86 6.84
CA ASN A 48 -2.42 -14.65 6.76
C ASN A 48 -2.87 -13.70 5.63
N ARG A 49 -3.61 -14.18 4.61
CA ARG A 49 -3.97 -13.36 3.44
C ARG A 49 -4.99 -12.28 3.77
N GLY A 50 -6.01 -12.62 4.56
CA GLY A 50 -6.99 -11.64 5.05
C GLY A 50 -6.31 -10.55 5.88
N ASN A 51 -5.36 -10.92 6.75
CA ASN A 51 -4.59 -9.96 7.54
C ASN A 51 -3.69 -9.07 6.66
N VAL A 52 -3.07 -9.62 5.62
CA VAL A 52 -2.30 -8.84 4.63
C VAL A 52 -3.20 -7.86 3.89
N LEU A 53 -4.37 -8.30 3.41
CA LEU A 53 -5.31 -7.44 2.71
C LEU A 53 -5.80 -6.31 3.61
N ASN A 54 -6.24 -6.64 4.83
CA ASN A 54 -6.70 -5.65 5.81
C ASN A 54 -5.60 -4.64 6.14
N PHE A 55 -4.37 -5.09 6.36
CA PHE A 55 -3.22 -4.22 6.59
C PHE A 55 -2.99 -3.25 5.43
N CYS A 56 -3.03 -3.73 4.19
CA CYS A 56 -2.87 -2.90 3.00
C CYS A 56 -4.01 -1.88 2.88
N GLN A 57 -5.26 -2.32 2.99
CA GLN A 57 -6.44 -1.45 2.89
C GLN A 57 -6.45 -0.37 3.97
N GLU A 58 -6.18 -0.73 5.22
CA GLU A 58 -6.13 0.21 6.34
C GLU A 58 -5.00 1.23 6.14
N THR A 59 -3.79 0.76 5.82
CA THR A 59 -2.64 1.65 5.61
C THR A 59 -2.91 2.66 4.49
N ILE A 60 -3.50 2.20 3.37
CA ILE A 60 -3.84 3.07 2.23
C ILE A 60 -4.95 4.06 2.61
N SER A 61 -6.01 3.60 3.29
CA SER A 61 -7.10 4.47 3.74
C SER A 61 -6.57 5.58 4.65
N ARG A 62 -5.73 5.22 5.63
CA ARG A 62 -5.10 6.17 6.56
C ARG A 62 -4.14 7.13 5.85
N ALA A 63 -3.37 6.66 4.87
CA ALA A 63 -2.50 7.53 4.08
C ALA A 63 -3.29 8.59 3.30
N PHE A 64 -4.44 8.22 2.76
CA PHE A 64 -5.32 9.17 2.11
C PHE A 64 -5.99 10.16 3.08
N GLU A 65 -6.34 9.73 4.30
CA GLU A 65 -6.78 10.66 5.37
C GLU A 65 -5.70 11.71 5.69
N LEU A 66 -4.42 11.28 5.72
CA LEU A 66 -3.29 12.18 5.89
C LEU A 66 -3.15 13.17 4.73
N LEU A 67 -3.34 12.73 3.48
CA LEU A 67 -3.31 13.65 2.33
C LEU A 67 -4.36 14.76 2.47
N VAL A 68 -5.61 14.42 2.82
CA VAL A 68 -6.67 15.42 3.01
C VAL A 68 -6.32 16.39 4.14
N THR A 69 -5.67 15.90 5.19
CA THR A 69 -5.24 16.73 6.33
C THR A 69 -4.12 17.68 5.91
N TYR A 70 -3.09 17.18 5.22
CA TYR A 70 -1.95 18.00 4.78
C TYR A 70 -2.30 18.97 3.63
N GLU A 71 -3.24 18.60 2.76
CA GLU A 71 -3.78 19.48 1.70
C GLU A 71 -4.41 20.75 2.29
N ARG A 72 -5.07 20.63 3.44
CA ARG A 72 -5.79 21.73 4.11
C ARG A 72 -4.94 22.50 5.12
N SER A 73 -3.68 22.11 5.29
CA SER A 73 -2.80 22.75 6.27
C SER A 73 -2.32 24.10 5.78
N GLU A 74 -2.07 25.02 6.70
CA GLU A 74 -1.39 26.29 6.42
C GLU A 74 0.14 26.18 6.58
N LYS A 75 0.64 25.02 7.02
CA LYS A 75 2.07 24.82 7.29
C LYS A 75 2.78 24.30 6.05
N ASN A 76 3.78 25.06 5.58
CA ASN A 76 4.68 24.65 4.48
C ASN A 76 5.29 23.25 4.68
N SER A 77 5.67 22.90 5.91
CA SER A 77 6.21 21.56 6.20
C SER A 77 5.20 20.44 5.93
N GLU A 78 3.91 20.68 6.14
CA GLU A 78 2.85 19.71 5.88
C GLU A 78 2.55 19.60 4.37
N HIS A 79 2.68 20.68 3.59
CA HIS A 79 2.65 20.59 2.13
C HIS A 79 3.82 19.78 1.54
N VAL A 80 5.02 19.88 2.12
CA VAL A 80 6.13 18.99 1.74
C VAL A 80 5.80 17.53 2.06
N LEU A 81 5.17 17.28 3.22
CA LEU A 81 4.72 15.93 3.58
C LEU A 81 3.62 15.42 2.65
N PHE A 82 2.72 16.29 2.18
CA PHE A 82 1.70 15.95 1.18
C PHE A 82 2.33 15.38 -0.10
N GLY A 83 3.30 16.08 -0.67
CA GLY A 83 4.02 15.61 -1.87
C GLY A 83 4.75 14.28 -1.62
N ASN A 84 5.39 14.11 -0.46
CA ASN A 84 6.04 12.86 -0.10
C ASN A 84 5.05 11.69 0.01
N VAL A 85 3.88 11.91 0.61
CA VAL A 85 2.84 10.87 0.75
C VAL A 85 2.24 10.51 -0.60
N LEU A 86 2.08 11.45 -1.54
CA LEU A 86 1.66 11.16 -2.91
C LEU A 86 2.65 10.21 -3.61
N VAL A 87 3.95 10.52 -3.53
CA VAL A 87 5.00 9.66 -4.09
C VAL A 87 5.01 8.28 -3.42
N ASP A 88 4.87 8.23 -2.09
CA ASP A 88 4.81 6.96 -1.36
C ASP A 88 3.58 6.11 -1.74
N LEU A 89 2.42 6.73 -1.98
CA LEU A 89 1.22 6.05 -2.47
C LEU A 89 1.43 5.49 -3.88
N GLN A 90 2.07 6.24 -4.78
CA GLN A 90 2.43 5.75 -6.11
C GLN A 90 3.37 4.54 -6.00
N GLN A 91 4.41 4.60 -5.15
CA GLN A 91 5.32 3.47 -4.92
C GLN A 91 4.60 2.28 -4.31
N ALA A 92 3.65 2.51 -3.39
CA ALA A 92 2.85 1.45 -2.80
C ALA A 92 2.06 0.64 -3.84
N THR A 93 1.60 1.26 -4.95
CA THR A 93 0.94 0.50 -6.04
C THR A 93 1.84 -0.59 -6.64
N THR A 94 3.15 -0.33 -6.73
CA THR A 94 4.13 -1.32 -7.21
C THR A 94 4.24 -2.48 -6.23
N GLY A 95 4.35 -2.18 -4.92
CA GLY A 95 4.39 -3.19 -3.87
C GLY A 95 3.11 -4.04 -3.78
N LEU A 96 1.94 -3.41 -3.92
CA LEU A 96 0.64 -4.09 -3.96
C LEU A 96 0.54 -5.02 -5.19
N SER A 97 1.01 -4.58 -6.36
CA SER A 97 1.06 -5.41 -7.55
C SER A 97 1.99 -6.63 -7.37
N ASN A 98 3.14 -6.44 -6.71
CA ASN A 98 4.04 -7.52 -6.35
C ASN A 98 3.42 -8.52 -5.37
N LEU A 99 2.66 -8.04 -4.38
CA LEU A 99 1.88 -8.92 -3.50
C LEU A 99 0.82 -9.69 -4.25
N LYS A 100 0.04 -9.03 -5.11
CA LYS A 100 -0.97 -9.68 -5.95
C LYS A 100 -0.34 -10.84 -6.72
N PHE A 101 0.81 -10.61 -7.36
CA PHE A 101 1.53 -11.68 -8.07
C PHE A 101 1.98 -12.80 -7.12
N THR A 102 2.45 -12.47 -5.93
CA THR A 102 2.90 -13.46 -4.94
C THR A 102 1.77 -14.40 -4.49
N TYR A 103 0.52 -13.92 -4.53
CA TYR A 103 -0.68 -14.68 -4.20
C TYR A 103 -1.55 -14.99 -5.43
N ILE A 104 -0.96 -15.07 -6.64
CA ILE A 104 -1.70 -15.23 -7.90
C ILE A 104 -2.64 -16.44 -7.96
N ALA A 105 -2.37 -17.47 -7.16
CA ALA A 105 -3.23 -18.66 -7.06
C ALA A 105 -4.54 -18.41 -6.29
N ASP A 106 -4.69 -17.27 -5.62
CA ASP A 106 -5.89 -16.88 -4.88
C ASP A 106 -6.66 -15.81 -5.65
N THR A 107 -7.67 -16.24 -6.41
CA THR A 107 -8.48 -15.36 -7.26
C THR A 107 -9.15 -14.25 -6.46
N LYS A 108 -9.70 -14.55 -5.27
CA LYS A 108 -10.40 -13.55 -4.46
C LYS A 108 -9.44 -12.49 -3.95
N PHE A 109 -8.29 -12.89 -3.44
CA PHE A 109 -7.24 -11.97 -3.04
C PHE A 109 -6.78 -11.09 -4.21
N CYS A 110 -6.62 -11.67 -5.41
CA CYS A 110 -6.26 -10.91 -6.60
C CYS A 110 -7.31 -9.86 -6.96
N CYS A 111 -8.60 -10.22 -6.95
CA CYS A 111 -9.69 -9.28 -7.19
C CYS A 111 -9.69 -8.14 -6.17
N ASP A 112 -9.52 -8.44 -4.88
CA ASP A 112 -9.50 -7.42 -3.83
C ASP A 112 -8.32 -6.45 -3.99
N MET A 113 -7.15 -6.97 -4.36
CA MET A 113 -5.97 -6.16 -4.65
C MET A 113 -6.16 -5.30 -5.90
N ASP A 114 -6.79 -5.83 -6.95
CA ASP A 114 -7.11 -5.06 -8.15
C ASP A 114 -8.11 -3.94 -7.86
N THR A 115 -9.14 -4.20 -7.06
CA THR A 115 -10.06 -3.15 -6.59
C THR A 115 -9.32 -2.08 -5.79
N LEU A 116 -8.43 -2.48 -4.87
CA LEU A 116 -7.64 -1.53 -4.10
C LEU A 116 -6.73 -0.67 -4.99
N LEU A 117 -6.06 -1.29 -5.97
CA LEU A 117 -5.22 -0.58 -6.95
C LEU A 117 -6.03 0.43 -7.76
N GLN A 118 -7.21 0.04 -8.26
CA GLN A 118 -8.09 0.94 -9.02
C GLN A 118 -8.54 2.14 -8.18
N ILE A 119 -8.89 1.92 -6.91
CA ILE A 119 -9.24 3.00 -5.99
C ILE A 119 -8.06 3.95 -5.78
N ILE A 120 -6.85 3.43 -5.59
CA ILE A 120 -5.64 4.25 -5.43
C ILE A 120 -5.40 5.10 -6.68
N THR A 121 -5.40 4.48 -7.87
CA THR A 121 -5.18 5.18 -9.14
C THR A 121 -6.20 6.28 -9.35
N ALA A 122 -7.50 5.98 -9.23
CA ALA A 122 -8.56 6.97 -9.42
C ALA A 122 -8.44 8.17 -8.47
N ARG A 123 -8.01 7.93 -7.23
CA ARG A 123 -7.79 9.00 -6.25
C ARG A 123 -6.53 9.80 -6.52
N LEU A 124 -5.44 9.16 -6.94
CA LEU A 124 -4.20 9.85 -7.32
C LEU A 124 -4.39 10.73 -8.55
N ASP A 125 -5.11 10.25 -9.56
CA ASP A 125 -5.43 11.03 -10.77
C ASP A 125 -6.19 12.32 -10.42
N ALA A 126 -7.08 12.27 -9.42
CA ALA A 126 -7.79 13.45 -8.94
C ALA A 126 -6.86 14.50 -8.31
N TYR A 127 -5.69 14.12 -7.79
CA TYR A 127 -4.69 15.07 -7.27
C TYR A 127 -3.79 15.61 -8.39
N VAL A 128 -3.39 14.78 -9.35
CA VAL A 128 -2.57 15.20 -10.50
C VAL A 128 -3.32 16.21 -11.37
N ASN A 129 -4.60 15.98 -11.61
CA ASN A 129 -5.42 16.89 -12.43
C ASN A 129 -5.64 18.25 -11.75
N LYS A 130 -5.75 18.29 -10.41
CA LYS A 130 -5.86 19.54 -9.64
C LYS A 130 -4.61 20.43 -9.78
N GLU A 131 -3.41 19.83 -9.78
CA GLU A 131 -2.18 20.59 -9.97
C GLU A 131 -2.12 21.19 -11.38
N THR A 132 -2.59 20.45 -12.39
CA THR A 132 -2.59 20.92 -13.79
C THR A 132 -3.56 22.09 -14.02
N GLU A 133 -4.71 22.09 -13.35
CA GLU A 133 -5.69 23.19 -13.44
C GLU A 133 -5.27 24.45 -12.66
N ALA A 134 -4.42 24.32 -11.63
CA ALA A 134 -3.94 25.47 -10.84
C ALA A 134 -2.89 26.33 -11.57
N ASP A 135 -2.24 25.77 -12.59
CA ASP A 135 -1.20 26.42 -13.39
C ASP A 135 -1.74 27.07 -14.69
N THR A 136 -3.06 27.08 -14.92
CA THR A 136 -3.72 27.66 -16.12
C THR A 136 -4.54 28.89 -15.78
#